data_AF-A0A1Z9TLU9-F1
#
_entry.id   AF-A0A1Z9TLU9-F1
#
_cell.length_a   1.000
_cell.length_b   1.000
_cell.length_c   1.000
_cell.angle_alpha   90.00
_cell.angle_beta   90.00
_cell.angle_gamma   90.00
#
_symmetry.space_group_name_H-M   'P 1'
#
loop_
_entity.id
_entity.type
_entity.pdbx_description
1 polymer ?
#
loop_
_entity_poly.entity_id
_entity_poly.type
_entity_poly.pdbx_seq_one_letter_code
_entity_poly.pdbx_strand_id
1 'polypeptide(L)' 'MFRLHQRKWKRLISKILFAIGSVIVFEGFFLAIIPDRLRKALTQISLATNSQLSRIGLVMMAIGIVLIGLSDF' A
#
# COMPACT_ATOMS: atom_id res chain seq x y z
N MET A 1 -27.77 -14.05 18.80
CA MET A 1 -27.11 -14.14 17.48
C MET A 1 -26.62 -12.79 16.93
N PHE A 2 -27.42 -11.70 16.94
CA PHE A 2 -27.08 -10.40 16.29
C PHE A 2 -25.81 -9.67 16.79
N ARG A 3 -25.44 -9.79 18.08
CA ARG A 3 -24.27 -9.09 18.66
C ARG A 3 -22.91 -9.59 18.17
N LEU A 4 -22.81 -10.86 17.74
CA LEU A 4 -21.58 -11.45 17.21
C LEU A 4 -21.24 -10.91 15.82
N HIS A 5 -22.27 -10.68 14.99
CA HIS A 5 -22.09 -10.12 13.66
C HIS A 5 -21.58 -8.67 13.75
N GLN A 6 -22.23 -7.84 14.56
CA GLN A 6 -21.81 -6.45 14.84
C GLN A 6 -20.34 -6.32 15.32
N ARG A 7 -19.84 -7.28 16.11
CA ARG A 7 -18.43 -7.30 16.54
C ARG A 7 -17.43 -7.61 15.42
N LYS A 8 -17.78 -8.49 14.48
CA LYS A 8 -16.90 -8.81 13.33
C LYS A 8 -16.75 -7.61 12.40
N TRP A 9 -17.86 -6.90 12.12
CA TRP A 9 -17.85 -5.69 11.29
C TRP A 9 -17.02 -4.57 11.90
N LYS A 10 -17.18 -4.28 13.20
CA LYS A 10 -16.32 -3.29 13.88
C LYS A 10 -14.84 -3.62 13.77
N ARG A 11 -14.47 -4.90 13.95
CA ARG A 11 -13.07 -5.34 13.85
C ARG A 11 -12.53 -5.20 12.43
N LEU A 12 -13.32 -5.53 11.41
CA LEU A 12 -12.92 -5.41 10.01
C LEU A 12 -12.68 -3.93 9.64
N ILE A 13 -13.60 -3.05 10.04
CA ILE A 13 -13.49 -1.61 9.82
C ILE A 13 -12.22 -1.04 10.48
N SER A 14 -11.92 -1.44 11.72
CA SER A 14 -10.69 -1.02 12.41
C SER A 14 -9.42 -1.49 11.68
N LYS A 15 -9.39 -2.72 11.16
CA LYS A 15 -8.25 -3.22 10.38
C LYS A 15 -8.04 -2.45 9.08
N ILE A 16 -9.13 -2.16 8.37
CA ILE A 16 -9.09 -1.39 7.12
C ILE A 16 -8.60 0.04 7.39
N LEU A 17 -9.15 0.70 8.42
CA LEU A 17 -8.73 2.04 8.83
C LEU A 17 -7.25 2.08 9.23
N PHE A 18 -6.77 1.06 9.95
CA PHE A 18 -5.37 0.96 10.31
C PHE A 18 -4.46 0.76 9.10
N ALA A 19 -4.83 -0.12 8.16
CA ALA A 19 -4.08 -0.35 6.94
C ALA A 19 -3.99 0.93 6.09
N ILE A 20 -5.11 1.61 5.86
CA ILE A 20 -5.15 2.88 5.11
C ILE A 20 -4.35 3.96 5.84
N GLY A 21 -4.55 4.10 7.15
CA GLY A 21 -3.81 5.07 7.96
C GLY A 21 -2.30 4.84 7.94
N SER A 22 -1.86 3.58 7.99
CA SER A 22 -0.44 3.23 7.90
C SER A 22 0.18 3.63 6.56
N VAL A 23 -0.52 3.38 5.45
CA VAL A 23 -0.03 3.78 4.10
C VAL A 23 0.12 5.30 4.02
N ILE A 24 -0.89 6.05 4.47
CA ILE A 24 -0.86 7.53 4.45
C ILE A 24 0.30 8.07 5.31
N VAL A 25 0.51 7.51 6.50
CA VAL A 25 1.63 7.92 7.36
C VAL A 25 2.96 7.65 6.67
N PHE A 26 3.15 6.47 6.06
CA PHE A 26 4.39 6.16 5.37
C PHE A 26 4.62 7.06 4.14
N GLU A 27 3.62 7.22 3.28
CA GLU A 27 3.71 8.10 2.10
C GLU A 27 3.99 9.55 2.51
N GLY A 28 3.29 10.07 3.51
CA GLY A 28 3.49 11.41 4.04
C GLY A 28 4.84 11.60 4.75
N PHE A 29 5.32 10.58 5.46
CA PHE A 29 6.62 10.58 6.15
C PHE A 29 7.79 10.73 5.19
N PHE A 30 7.79 9.97 4.08
CA PHE A 30 8.82 10.12 3.05
C PHE A 30 8.77 11.50 2.39
N LEU A 31 7.57 12.03 2.15
CA LEU A 31 7.40 13.40 1.65
C LEU A 31 7.97 14.45 2.61
N ALA A 32 7.74 14.28 3.92
CA ALA A 32 8.13 15.24 4.94
C ALA A 32 9.64 15.23 5.21
N ILE A 33 10.28 14.06 5.21
CA ILE A 33 11.70 13.94 5.56
C ILE A 33 12.60 14.12 4.33
N ILE A 34 12.22 13.59 3.16
CA ILE A 34 13.10 13.59 1.99
C ILE A 34 12.33 13.94 0.70
N PRO A 35 11.77 15.17 0.60
CA PRO A 35 10.98 15.59 -0.55
C PRO A 35 11.79 15.53 -1.87
N ASP A 36 13.08 15.87 -1.83
CA ASP A 36 13.94 15.88 -3.03
C ASP A 36 14.19 14.50 -3.63
N ARG A 37 14.26 13.45 -2.79
CA ARG A 37 14.44 12.07 -3.29
C ARG A 37 13.16 11.58 -3.95
N LEU A 38 12.01 11.90 -3.37
CA LEU A 38 10.72 11.53 -3.92
C LEU A 38 10.49 12.21 -5.27
N ARG A 39 10.84 13.50 -5.38
CA ARG A 39 10.78 14.26 -6.63
C ARG A 39 11.68 13.64 -7.71
N LYS A 40 12.91 13.27 -7.37
CA LYS A 40 13.82 12.56 -8.29
C LYS A 40 13.28 11.21 -8.74
N ALA A 41 12.71 10.42 -7.83
CA ALA A 41 12.09 9.14 -8.16
C ALA A 41 10.90 9.32 -9.12
N LEU A 42 10.03 10.30 -8.86
CA LEU A 42 8.90 10.63 -9.75
C LEU A 42 9.37 11.09 -11.13
N THR A 43 10.44 11.90 -11.21
CA THR A 43 11.03 12.27 -12.49
C THR A 43 11.57 11.05 -13.24
N GLN A 44 12.25 10.13 -12.56
CA GLN A 44 12.72 8.89 -13.19
C GLN A 44 11.56 8.02 -13.68
N ILE A 45 10.47 7.96 -12.92
CA ILE A 45 9.25 7.25 -13.34
C ILE A 45 8.65 7.92 -14.59
N SER A 46 8.61 9.25 -14.66
CA SER A 46 8.09 9.96 -15.84
C SER A 46 8.93 9.76 -17.11
N LEU A 47 10.21 9.44 -16.95
CA LEU A 47 11.12 9.14 -18.06
C LEU A 47 11.11 7.65 -18.44
N ALA A 48 10.52 6.79 -17.61
CA ALA A 48 10.41 5.37 -17.90
C ALA A 48 9.33 5.10 -18.95
N THR A 49 9.56 4.11 -19.81
CA THR A 49 8.57 3.72 -20.81
C THR A 49 7.35 3.05 -20.16
N ASN A 50 6.17 3.19 -20.78
CA ASN A 50 4.94 2.55 -20.30
C ASN A 50 5.08 1.03 -20.11
N SER A 51 5.89 0.36 -20.94
CA SER A 51 6.18 -1.07 -20.82
C SER A 51 6.96 -1.40 -19.54
N GLN A 52 7.97 -0.58 -19.19
CA GLN A 52 8.74 -0.76 -17.96
C GLN A 52 7.89 -0.50 -16.72
N LEU A 53 7.10 0.58 -16.73
CA LEU A 53 6.15 0.91 -15.68
C LEU A 53 5.14 -0.23 -15.44
N SER A 54 4.57 -0.77 -16.52
CA SER A 54 3.65 -1.92 -16.45
C SER A 54 4.31 -3.15 -15.84
N ARG A 55 5.57 -3.44 -16.21
CA ARG A 55 6.32 -4.57 -15.66
C ARG A 55 6.62 -4.39 -14.16
N ILE A 56 7.02 -3.19 -13.75
CA ILE A 56 7.26 -2.86 -12.33
C ILE A 56 5.95 -3.01 -11.54
N GLY A 57 4.84 -2.50 -12.07
CA GLY A 57 3.51 -2.65 -11.46
C GLY A 57 3.11 -4.11 -11.29
N LEU A 58 3.32 -4.96 -12.31
CA LEU A 58 3.05 -6.40 -12.24
C LEU A 58 3.93 -7.10 -11.19
N VAL A 59 5.21 -6.76 -11.10
CA VAL A 59 6.12 -7.33 -10.08
C VAL A 59 5.69 -6.92 -8.68
N MET A 60 5.37 -5.64 -8.47
CA MET A 60 4.88 -5.14 -7.18
C MET A 60 3.56 -5.81 -6.77
N MET A 61 2.65 -6.02 -7.73
CA MET A 61 1.40 -6.75 -7.50
C MET A 61 1.67 -8.21 -7.09
N ALA A 62 2.56 -8.91 -7.79
CA ALA A 62 2.90 -10.30 -7.47
C ALA A 62 3.48 -10.43 -6.06
N ILE A 63 4.40 -9.53 -5.68
CA ILE A 63 4.96 -9.49 -4.32
C ILE A 63 3.85 -9.24 -3.29
N GLY A 64 2.96 -8.28 -3.55
CA GLY A 64 1.83 -7.99 -2.66
C GLY A 64 0.92 -9.20 -2.45
N ILE A 65 0.60 -9.94 -3.51
CA ILE A 65 -0.22 -11.17 -3.43
C ILE A 65 0.49 -12.24 -2.58
N VAL A 66 1.80 -12.43 -2.78
CA VAL A 66 2.59 -13.40 -2.00
C VAL A 66 2.62 -13.02 -0.52
N LEU A 67 2.85 -11.74 -0.20
CA LEU A 67 2.87 -11.26 1.19
C LEU A 67 1.51 -11.42 1.88
N ILE A 68 0.42 -11.12 1.18
CA ILE A 68 -0.94 -11.34 1.70
C ILE A 68 -1.16 -12.84 1.95
N GLY A 69 -0.78 -13.69 0.99
CA GLY A 69 -0.89 -15.14 1.12
C GLY A 69 -0.07 -15.72 2.28
N LEU A 70 1.10 -15.14 2.58
CA LEU A 70 1.92 -15.52 3.74
C LEU A 70 1.37 -15.01 5.07
N SER A 71 0.62 -13.89 5.06
CA SER A 71 0.08 -13.29 6.28
C SER A 71 -1.16 -13.99 6.85
N ASP A 72 -1.81 -14.84 6.06
CA ASP A 72 -2.97 -15.64 6.45
C ASP A 72 -2.60 -17.06 6.96
N PHE A 73 -1.30 -17.39 7.08
CA PHE A 73 -0.77 -18.60 7.73
C PHE A 73 -0.24 -18.30 9.14
#